data_AF-A0A5K1UHU7-F1
#
_entry.id   AF-A0A5K1UHU7-F1
#
_cell.length_a   1.000
_cell.length_b   1.000
_cell.length_c   1.000
_cell.angle_alpha   90.00
_cell.angle_beta   90.00
_cell.angle_gamma   90.00
#
_symmetry.space_group_name_H-M   'P 1'
#
loop_
_entity.id
_entity.type
_entity.pdbx_description
1 polymer ?
#
loop_
_entity_poly.entity_id
_entity_poly.type
_entity_poly.pdbx_seq_one_letter_code
_entity_poly.pdbx_strand_id
1 'polypeptide(L)'
;MFGIEDREKYGRNIPERYYGISDGCFSGSNDLQEINIPTHIEMIGNECFKECTRLSIIFIPTSVSEIGNGCFCECKSLTTINIPTSVSKIGDYCFKYCTSLESIEIPTSVNEIGKGCFNRCYSLRTIEIPTSVNEIKDYCFCDCSSLTTIEIPSSISQIGNWCFYGCGCEELLKKNARIPEYCFK
;
A
#
# COMPACT_ATOMS: atom_id res chain seq x y z
N MET A 1 -6.92 18.17 -11.27
CA MET A 1 -6.61 17.45 -10.02
C MET A 1 -7.18 18.22 -8.85
N PHE A 2 -7.84 17.55 -7.91
CA PHE A 2 -8.38 18.11 -6.66
C PHE A 2 -7.25 18.28 -5.65
N GLY A 3 -6.88 19.52 -5.35
CA GLY A 3 -5.72 19.86 -4.52
C GLY A 3 -6.06 20.31 -3.10
N ILE A 4 -5.03 20.71 -2.36
CA ILE A 4 -5.19 21.21 -0.98
C ILE A 4 -6.06 22.47 -0.90
N GLU A 5 -5.91 23.40 -1.84
CA GLU A 5 -6.74 24.61 -1.93
C GLU A 5 -8.21 24.28 -2.24
N ASP A 6 -8.46 23.24 -3.05
CA ASP A 6 -9.81 22.77 -3.30
C ASP A 6 -10.41 22.11 -2.05
N ARG A 7 -9.62 21.34 -1.30
CA ARG A 7 -10.01 20.73 -0.02
C ARG A 7 -10.40 21.80 1.00
N GLU A 8 -9.73 22.95 1.05
CA GLU A 8 -10.11 24.06 1.93
C GLU A 8 -11.52 24.58 1.63
N LYS A 9 -11.91 24.58 0.35
CA LYS A 9 -13.22 25.06 -0.11
C LYS A 9 -14.33 24.01 -0.03
N TYR A 10 -14.03 22.78 -0.45
CA TYR A 10 -15.02 21.71 -0.63
C TYR A 10 -14.96 20.65 0.49
N GLY A 11 -14.00 20.76 1.39
CA GLY A 11 -13.74 19.75 2.42
C GLY A 11 -13.39 18.40 1.78
N ARG A 12 -14.12 17.37 2.17
CA ARG A 12 -13.95 15.99 1.66
C ARG A 12 -14.77 15.72 0.40
N ASN A 13 -15.61 16.66 -0.03
CA ASN A 13 -16.40 16.52 -1.25
C ASN A 13 -15.51 16.83 -2.45
N ILE A 14 -15.35 15.87 -3.36
CA ILE A 14 -14.54 16.00 -4.57
C ILE A 14 -15.51 16.18 -5.77
N PRO A 15 -15.65 17.41 -6.32
CA PRO A 15 -16.59 17.66 -7.42
C PRO A 15 -16.28 16.90 -8.72
N GLU A 16 -17.29 16.72 -9.57
CA GLU A 16 -17.20 15.97 -10.86
C GLU A 16 -16.15 16.52 -11.85
N ARG A 17 -15.80 17.81 -11.74
CA ARG A 17 -14.82 18.44 -12.64
C ARG A 17 -13.38 17.95 -12.43
N TYR A 18 -13.10 17.22 -11.34
CA TYR A 18 -11.77 16.73 -11.03
C TYR A 18 -11.64 15.27 -11.41
N TYR A 19 -10.69 14.94 -12.28
CA TYR A 19 -10.40 13.57 -12.70
C TYR A 19 -9.42 12.81 -11.77
N GLY A 20 -8.89 13.46 -10.73
CA GLY A 20 -7.86 12.89 -9.87
C GLY A 20 -7.65 13.71 -8.60
N ILE A 21 -7.03 13.12 -7.57
CA ILE A 21 -6.67 13.79 -6.31
C ILE A 21 -5.16 14.07 -6.30
N SER A 22 -4.78 15.32 -6.05
CA SER A 22 -3.37 15.75 -6.12
C SER A 22 -2.52 15.15 -5.00
N ASP A 23 -1.20 15.19 -5.22
CA ASP A 23 -0.20 14.83 -4.22
C ASP A 23 -0.45 15.57 -2.89
N GLY A 24 -0.36 14.82 -1.79
CA GLY A 24 -0.48 15.34 -0.43
C GLY A 24 -1.85 15.95 -0.08
N CYS A 25 -2.88 15.83 -0.92
CA CYS A 25 -4.14 16.57 -0.75
C CYS A 25 -4.79 16.38 0.63
N PHE A 26 -4.80 15.15 1.14
CA PHE A 26 -5.30 14.80 2.47
C PHE A 26 -4.17 14.52 3.47
N SER A 27 -2.91 14.80 3.15
CA SER A 27 -1.80 14.51 4.06
C SER A 27 -2.00 15.19 5.43
N GLY A 28 -1.74 14.44 6.50
CA GLY A 28 -1.91 14.88 7.88
C GLY A 28 -3.35 15.13 8.33
N SER A 29 -4.38 14.70 7.57
CA SER A 29 -5.80 14.87 7.95
C SER A 29 -6.18 13.96 9.12
N ASN A 30 -5.75 14.31 10.32
CA ASN A 30 -5.95 13.51 11.53
C ASN A 30 -7.39 13.51 12.05
N ASP A 31 -8.33 14.17 11.40
CA ASP A 31 -9.77 14.08 11.64
C ASP A 31 -10.50 13.15 10.65
N LEU A 32 -9.81 12.73 9.58
CA LEU A 32 -10.36 11.88 8.53
C LEU A 32 -10.38 10.44 9.01
N GLN A 33 -11.59 9.91 9.26
CA GLN A 33 -11.80 8.50 9.63
C GLN A 33 -12.23 7.63 8.46
N GLU A 34 -12.97 8.25 7.54
CA GLU A 34 -13.54 7.63 6.35
C GLU A 34 -13.47 8.59 5.16
N ILE A 35 -13.19 8.06 3.97
CA ILE A 35 -13.37 8.77 2.71
C ILE A 35 -13.91 7.84 1.62
N ASN A 36 -14.93 8.31 0.92
CA ASN A 36 -15.44 7.68 -0.30
C ASN A 36 -14.92 8.48 -1.50
N ILE A 37 -14.01 7.89 -2.28
CA ILE A 37 -13.46 8.55 -3.47
C ILE A 37 -14.47 8.40 -4.62
N PRO A 38 -14.94 9.50 -5.24
CA PRO A 38 -15.94 9.43 -6.30
C PRO A 38 -15.50 8.65 -7.54
N THR A 39 -16.43 8.01 -8.22
CA THR A 39 -16.18 7.07 -9.33
C THR A 39 -15.63 7.68 -10.61
N HIS A 40 -15.56 9.01 -10.71
CA HIS A 40 -14.94 9.73 -11.83
C HIS A 40 -13.46 10.07 -11.57
N ILE A 41 -12.92 9.66 -10.41
CA ILE A 41 -11.51 9.83 -10.05
C ILE A 41 -10.68 8.68 -10.61
N GLU A 42 -9.74 9.00 -11.48
CA GLU A 42 -8.89 8.03 -12.18
C GLU A 42 -7.50 7.91 -11.55
N MET A 43 -7.10 8.87 -10.71
CA MET A 43 -5.74 8.93 -10.15
C MET A 43 -5.73 9.44 -8.71
N ILE A 44 -4.93 8.80 -7.85
CA ILE A 44 -4.62 9.24 -6.49
C ILE A 44 -3.13 9.55 -6.41
N GLY A 45 -2.80 10.82 -6.17
CA GLY A 45 -1.43 11.33 -6.13
C GLY A 45 -0.57 10.76 -5.01
N ASN A 46 0.72 11.10 -5.06
CA ASN A 46 1.71 10.69 -4.07
C ASN A 46 1.37 11.29 -2.69
N GLU A 47 1.61 10.54 -1.63
CA GLU A 47 1.40 10.96 -0.24
C GLU A 47 -0.02 11.49 0.04
N CYS A 48 -1.01 11.17 -0.82
CA CYS A 48 -2.33 11.78 -0.77
C CYS A 48 -3.01 11.65 0.60
N PHE A 49 -2.90 10.48 1.25
CA PHE A 49 -3.42 10.21 2.59
C PHE A 49 -2.31 9.95 3.61
N LYS A 50 -1.08 10.38 3.34
CA LYS A 50 0.04 10.23 4.28
C LYS A 50 -0.32 10.82 5.64
N GLU A 51 0.05 10.15 6.73
CA GLU A 51 -0.20 10.58 8.11
C GLU A 51 -1.69 10.85 8.42
N CYS A 52 -2.64 10.29 7.67
CA CYS A 52 -4.05 10.25 8.06
C CYS A 52 -4.25 9.22 9.18
N THR A 53 -3.74 9.51 10.38
CA THR A 53 -3.57 8.49 11.44
C THR A 53 -4.89 7.87 11.94
N ARG A 54 -6.03 8.53 11.70
CA ARG A 54 -7.38 8.04 12.05
C ARG A 54 -8.13 7.40 10.89
N LEU A 55 -7.58 7.42 9.67
CA LEU A 55 -8.24 6.84 8.50
C LEU A 55 -8.32 5.32 8.69
N SER A 56 -9.54 4.81 8.73
CA SER A 56 -9.85 3.40 8.97
C SER A 56 -10.68 2.78 7.84
N ILE A 57 -11.43 3.60 7.10
CA ILE A 57 -12.27 3.18 5.99
C ILE A 57 -11.95 4.03 4.76
N ILE A 58 -11.64 3.39 3.64
CA ILE A 58 -11.49 4.07 2.36
C ILE A 58 -12.08 3.23 1.25
N PHE A 59 -12.84 3.89 0.37
CA PHE A 59 -13.36 3.28 -0.85
C PHE A 59 -12.61 3.87 -2.05
N ILE A 60 -11.79 3.04 -2.70
CA ILE A 60 -11.12 3.38 -3.96
C ILE A 60 -12.03 2.91 -5.11
N PRO A 61 -12.41 3.76 -6.06
CA PRO A 61 -13.27 3.36 -7.17
C PRO A 61 -12.50 2.58 -8.24
N THR A 62 -13.22 1.79 -9.04
CA THR A 62 -12.66 1.00 -10.16
C THR A 62 -12.19 1.85 -11.35
N SER A 63 -12.35 3.17 -11.28
CA SER A 63 -11.75 4.12 -12.23
C SER A 63 -10.27 4.37 -11.95
N VAL A 64 -9.79 4.10 -10.73
CA VAL A 64 -8.39 4.30 -10.36
C VAL A 64 -7.53 3.17 -10.94
N SER A 65 -6.50 3.54 -11.71
CA SER A 65 -5.54 2.60 -12.31
C SER A 65 -4.24 2.46 -11.50
N GLU A 66 -3.87 3.45 -10.70
CA GLU A 66 -2.63 3.48 -9.94
C GLU A 66 -2.80 4.17 -8.58
N ILE A 67 -2.08 3.67 -7.57
CA ILE A 67 -1.99 4.27 -6.24
C ILE A 67 -0.59 4.85 -6.05
N GLY A 68 -0.49 6.17 -5.85
CA GLY A 68 0.78 6.90 -5.77
C GLY A 68 1.72 6.46 -4.64
N ASN A 69 2.96 6.92 -4.72
CA ASN A 69 4.00 6.64 -3.72
C ASN A 69 3.61 7.21 -2.35
N GLY A 70 3.78 6.43 -1.29
CA GLY A 70 3.51 6.86 0.09
C GLY A 70 2.05 7.21 0.37
N CYS A 71 1.12 6.84 -0.52
CA CYS A 71 -0.27 7.31 -0.49
C CYS A 71 -0.95 7.09 0.87
N PHE A 72 -0.72 5.95 1.51
CA PHE A 72 -1.26 5.60 2.84
C PHE A 72 -0.17 5.50 3.92
N CYS A 73 1.01 6.08 3.70
CA CYS A 73 2.11 6.01 4.66
C CYS A 73 1.65 6.57 6.01
N GLU A 74 1.88 5.85 7.12
CA GLU A 74 1.43 6.21 8.46
C GLU A 74 -0.10 6.32 8.67
N CYS A 75 -0.92 5.67 7.84
CA CYS A 75 -2.35 5.44 8.12
C CYS A 75 -2.53 4.40 9.25
N LYS A 76 -2.20 4.80 10.47
CA LYS A 76 -2.07 3.91 11.65
C LYS A 76 -3.37 3.24 12.09
N SER A 77 -4.54 3.75 11.71
CA SER A 77 -5.85 3.14 12.03
C SER A 77 -6.41 2.25 10.93
N LEU A 78 -5.73 2.14 9.77
CA LEU A 78 -6.19 1.35 8.64
C LEU A 78 -5.95 -0.14 8.94
N THR A 79 -7.03 -0.91 9.13
CA THR A 79 -6.96 -2.34 9.45
C THR A 79 -7.06 -3.24 8.22
N THR A 80 -7.77 -2.76 7.19
CA THR A 80 -7.94 -3.41 5.89
C THR A 80 -8.14 -2.37 4.81
N ILE A 81 -7.91 -2.74 3.57
CA ILE A 81 -8.18 -1.91 2.40
C ILE A 81 -8.49 -2.81 1.21
N ASN A 82 -9.53 -2.45 0.45
CA ASN A 82 -9.87 -3.12 -0.79
C ASN A 82 -9.18 -2.40 -1.95
N ILE A 83 -8.27 -3.09 -2.65
CA ILE A 83 -7.62 -2.58 -3.85
C ILE A 83 -8.45 -3.01 -5.07
N PRO A 84 -8.99 -2.08 -5.87
CA PRO A 84 -9.80 -2.44 -7.04
C PRO A 84 -9.00 -3.20 -8.10
N THR A 85 -9.67 -4.09 -8.84
CA THR A 85 -9.08 -4.86 -9.95
C THR A 85 -8.67 -4.02 -11.17
N SER A 86 -8.99 -2.73 -11.17
CA SER A 86 -8.47 -1.75 -12.14
C SER A 86 -7.05 -1.31 -11.82
N VAL A 87 -6.60 -1.47 -10.58
CA VAL A 87 -5.27 -1.02 -10.15
C VAL A 87 -4.20 -1.96 -10.71
N SER A 88 -3.23 -1.39 -11.42
CA SER A 88 -2.10 -2.11 -12.00
C SER A 88 -0.80 -1.90 -11.21
N LYS A 89 -0.72 -0.83 -10.41
CA LYS A 89 0.47 -0.43 -9.67
C LYS A 89 0.16 0.12 -8.28
N ILE A 90 0.95 -0.31 -7.30
CA ILE A 90 0.98 0.24 -5.94
C ILE A 90 2.36 0.86 -5.71
N GLY A 91 2.40 2.17 -5.44
CA GLY A 91 3.64 2.95 -5.35
C GLY A 91 4.57 2.58 -4.19
N ASP A 92 5.77 3.17 -4.24
CA ASP A 92 6.81 3.01 -3.22
C ASP A 92 6.31 3.49 -1.85
N TYR A 93 6.57 2.72 -0.80
CA TYR A 93 6.20 3.03 0.59
C TYR A 93 4.70 3.27 0.82
N CYS A 94 3.83 2.80 -0.08
CA CYS A 94 2.40 3.12 -0.07
C CYS A 94 1.72 2.85 1.27
N PHE A 95 2.00 1.72 1.92
CA PHE A 95 1.46 1.33 3.23
C PHE A 95 2.53 1.33 4.33
N LYS A 96 3.66 2.02 4.14
CA LYS A 96 4.72 2.06 5.14
C LYS A 96 4.16 2.58 6.47
N TYR A 97 4.48 1.91 7.57
CA TYR A 97 3.97 2.25 8.92
C TYR A 97 2.43 2.22 9.06
N CYS A 98 1.70 1.48 8.22
CA CYS A 98 0.31 1.12 8.50
C CYS A 98 0.26 0.06 9.62
N THR A 99 0.54 0.48 10.85
CA THR A 99 0.82 -0.43 11.98
C THR A 99 -0.34 -1.33 12.37
N SER A 100 -1.58 -0.95 12.06
CA SER A 100 -2.78 -1.73 12.33
C SER A 100 -3.29 -2.54 11.13
N LEU A 101 -2.66 -2.47 9.96
CA LEU A 101 -3.09 -3.23 8.78
C LEU A 101 -2.91 -4.72 9.05
N GLU A 102 -4.02 -5.46 9.15
CA GLU A 102 -4.01 -6.89 9.51
C GLU A 102 -3.99 -7.79 8.28
N SER A 103 -4.69 -7.39 7.23
CA SER A 103 -4.80 -8.11 5.96
C SER A 103 -5.07 -7.16 4.80
N ILE A 104 -4.53 -7.51 3.63
CA ILE A 104 -4.78 -6.82 2.36
C ILE A 104 -4.88 -7.86 1.24
N GLU A 105 -5.90 -7.74 0.41
CA GLU A 105 -6.03 -8.49 -0.84
C GLU A 105 -5.44 -7.64 -1.98
N ILE A 106 -4.43 -8.17 -2.66
CA ILE A 106 -3.84 -7.52 -3.83
C ILE A 106 -4.39 -8.23 -5.07
N PRO A 107 -5.13 -7.53 -5.96
CA PRO A 107 -5.71 -8.16 -7.13
C PRO A 107 -4.65 -8.57 -8.15
N THR A 108 -4.97 -9.57 -8.97
CA THR A 108 -4.09 -10.10 -10.04
C THR A 108 -3.81 -9.11 -11.17
N SER A 109 -4.51 -7.97 -11.21
CA SER A 109 -4.21 -6.85 -12.09
C SER A 109 -2.92 -6.12 -11.70
N VAL A 110 -2.54 -6.17 -10.42
CA VAL A 110 -1.33 -5.49 -9.91
C VAL A 110 -0.10 -6.23 -10.41
N ASN A 111 0.71 -5.56 -11.23
CA ASN A 111 1.98 -6.08 -11.74
C ASN A 111 3.21 -5.44 -11.08
N GLU A 112 3.02 -4.35 -10.34
CA GLU A 112 4.09 -3.66 -9.62
C GLU A 112 3.69 -3.33 -8.17
N ILE A 113 4.49 -3.80 -7.22
CA ILE A 113 4.45 -3.41 -5.80
C ILE A 113 5.73 -2.64 -5.49
N GLY A 114 5.59 -1.42 -4.99
CA GLY A 114 6.68 -0.49 -4.76
C GLY A 114 7.66 -0.90 -3.67
N LYS A 115 8.83 -0.24 -3.68
CA LYS A 115 9.89 -0.37 -2.67
C LYS A 115 9.33 -0.06 -1.29
N GLY A 116 9.56 -0.91 -0.30
CA GLY A 116 9.10 -0.71 1.07
C GLY A 116 7.59 -0.57 1.24
N CYS A 117 6.78 -1.07 0.29
CA CYS A 117 5.33 -0.85 0.25
C CYS A 117 4.64 -1.20 1.59
N PHE A 118 5.01 -2.32 2.22
CA PHE A 118 4.47 -2.77 3.51
C PHE A 118 5.48 -2.68 4.65
N ASN A 119 6.52 -1.85 4.52
CA ASN A 119 7.54 -1.73 5.56
C ASN A 119 6.91 -1.30 6.90
N ARG A 120 7.18 -2.05 7.96
CA ARG A 120 6.69 -1.83 9.33
C ARG A 120 5.17 -1.91 9.46
N CYS A 121 4.50 -2.71 8.63
CA CYS A 121 3.12 -3.15 8.87
C CYS A 121 3.09 -4.22 9.96
N TYR A 122 3.31 -3.82 11.21
CA TYR A 122 3.53 -4.74 12.34
C TYR A 122 2.40 -5.74 12.58
N SER A 123 1.16 -5.39 12.23
CA SER A 123 -0.03 -6.24 12.43
C SER A 123 -0.35 -7.14 11.23
N LEU A 124 0.35 -7.00 10.09
CA LEU A 124 0.02 -7.72 8.86
C LEU A 124 0.31 -9.22 9.07
N ARG A 125 -0.73 -10.06 9.03
CA ARG A 125 -0.63 -11.49 9.35
C ARG A 125 -0.42 -12.36 8.13
N THR A 126 -1.08 -12.00 7.03
CA THR A 126 -1.08 -12.74 5.77
C THR A 126 -1.09 -11.78 4.62
N ILE A 127 -0.36 -12.11 3.55
CA ILE A 127 -0.45 -11.42 2.27
C ILE A 127 -0.15 -12.41 1.15
N GLU A 128 -0.93 -12.32 0.07
CA GLU A 128 -0.69 -13.07 -1.15
C GLU A 128 -0.04 -12.14 -2.17
N ILE A 129 1.10 -12.56 -2.72
CA ILE A 129 1.75 -11.83 -3.82
C ILE A 129 1.11 -12.32 -5.13
N PRO A 130 0.52 -11.44 -5.95
CA PRO A 130 -0.05 -11.84 -7.23
C PRO A 130 1.00 -12.45 -8.17
N THR A 131 0.59 -13.43 -8.97
CA THR A 131 1.47 -14.07 -9.98
C THR A 131 1.88 -13.14 -11.13
N SER A 132 1.19 -12.00 -11.28
CA SER A 132 1.53 -10.91 -12.19
C SER A 132 2.75 -10.09 -11.75
N VAL A 133 3.15 -10.19 -10.47
CA VAL A 133 4.34 -9.51 -9.95
C VAL A 133 5.59 -10.32 -10.29
N ASN A 134 6.63 -9.64 -10.78
CA ASN A 134 7.91 -10.24 -11.20
C ASN A 134 9.07 -9.98 -10.23
N GLU A 135 8.93 -9.01 -9.32
CA GLU A 135 9.96 -8.56 -8.40
C GLU A 135 9.37 -8.24 -7.02
N ILE A 136 10.05 -8.66 -5.96
CA ILE A 136 9.83 -8.15 -4.59
C ILE A 136 10.91 -7.11 -4.34
N LYS A 137 10.54 -5.82 -4.27
CA LYS A 137 11.52 -4.72 -4.14
C LYS A 137 12.13 -4.64 -2.73
N ASP A 138 13.20 -3.84 -2.60
CA ASP A 138 13.87 -3.61 -1.32
C ASP A 138 12.88 -3.26 -0.20
N TYR A 139 13.10 -3.78 1.01
CA TYR A 139 12.31 -3.51 2.22
C TYR A 139 10.80 -3.82 2.14
N CYS A 140 10.30 -4.45 1.08
CA CYS A 140 8.86 -4.54 0.80
C CYS A 140 8.03 -5.01 2.00
N PHE A 141 8.51 -6.01 2.75
CA PHE A 141 7.87 -6.54 3.96
C PHE A 141 8.75 -6.40 5.21
N CYS A 142 9.77 -5.52 5.18
CA CYS A 142 10.69 -5.36 6.30
C CYS A 142 9.91 -4.93 7.56
N ASP A 143 10.19 -5.59 8.69
CA ASP A 143 9.55 -5.42 9.99
C ASP A 143 8.03 -5.75 10.00
N CYS A 144 7.54 -6.59 9.09
CA CYS A 144 6.22 -7.21 9.20
C CYS A 144 6.22 -8.33 10.26
N SER A 145 6.39 -7.96 11.53
CA SER A 145 6.65 -8.89 12.64
C SER A 145 5.52 -9.89 12.93
N SER A 146 4.28 -9.60 12.55
CA SER A 146 3.14 -10.53 12.70
C SER A 146 2.91 -11.42 11.49
N LEU A 147 3.68 -11.25 10.40
CA LEU A 147 3.49 -12.00 9.16
C LEU A 147 3.86 -13.46 9.41
N THR A 148 2.88 -14.36 9.46
CA THR A 148 3.11 -15.75 9.84
C THR A 148 3.56 -16.63 8.69
N THR A 149 3.17 -16.25 7.47
CA THR A 149 3.52 -16.96 6.23
C THR A 149 3.43 -15.99 5.05
N ILE A 150 4.26 -16.24 4.03
CA ILE A 150 4.16 -15.59 2.72
C ILE A 150 4.68 -16.58 1.67
N GLU A 151 3.87 -16.85 0.66
CA GLU A 151 4.29 -17.65 -0.47
C GLU A 151 5.09 -16.77 -1.44
N ILE A 152 6.21 -17.28 -1.97
CA ILE A 152 6.98 -16.61 -3.01
C ILE A 152 6.63 -17.25 -4.36
N PRO A 153 5.81 -16.60 -5.21
CA PRO A 153 5.40 -17.16 -6.48
C PRO A 153 6.59 -17.55 -7.38
N SER A 154 6.35 -18.48 -8.30
CA SER A 154 7.35 -18.85 -9.32
C SER A 154 7.65 -17.70 -10.30
N SER A 155 6.74 -16.73 -10.45
CA SER A 155 6.92 -15.52 -11.26
C SER A 155 8.00 -14.58 -10.73
N ILE A 156 8.31 -14.64 -9.43
CA ILE A 156 9.34 -13.79 -8.81
C ILE A 156 10.73 -14.19 -9.30
N SER A 157 11.33 -13.29 -10.07
CA SER A 157 12.66 -13.42 -10.66
C SER A 157 13.73 -12.61 -9.91
N GLN A 158 13.31 -11.58 -9.17
CA GLN A 158 14.18 -10.70 -8.40
C GLN A 158 13.59 -10.44 -7.00
N ILE A 159 14.46 -10.47 -6.00
CA ILE A 159 14.10 -10.21 -4.60
C ILE A 159 15.10 -9.18 -4.08
N GLY A 160 14.61 -8.09 -3.49
CA GLY A 160 15.38 -6.94 -3.08
C GLY A 160 16.01 -7.11 -1.70
N ASN A 161 16.84 -6.12 -1.34
CA ASN A 161 17.55 -6.10 -0.07
C ASN A 161 16.59 -5.90 1.10
N TRP A 162 16.86 -6.57 2.21
CA TRP A 162 16.11 -6.44 3.47
C TRP A 162 14.60 -6.71 3.38
N CYS A 163 14.08 -7.25 2.27
CA CYS A 163 12.65 -7.30 2.03
C CYS A 163 11.88 -8.16 3.05
N PHE A 164 12.56 -9.06 3.77
CA PHE A 164 11.99 -9.91 4.81
C PHE A 164 12.68 -9.78 6.18
N TYR A 165 13.56 -8.79 6.35
CA TYR A 165 14.21 -8.53 7.63
C TYR A 165 13.15 -8.21 8.68
N GLY A 166 13.13 -8.94 9.80
CA GLY A 166 12.18 -8.71 10.89
C GLY A 166 10.77 -9.23 10.63
N CYS A 167 10.56 -10.02 9.57
CA CYS A 167 9.29 -10.71 9.34
C CYS A 167 9.04 -11.79 10.39
N GLY A 168 7.77 -11.97 10.80
CA GLY A 168 7.39 -13.07 11.71
C GLY A 168 7.70 -14.48 11.16
N CYS A 169 7.74 -14.61 9.83
CA CYS A 169 8.02 -15.85 9.11
C CYS A 169 9.47 -15.94 8.59
N GLU A 170 10.37 -15.07 9.05
CA GLU A 170 11.76 -15.00 8.59
C GLU A 170 12.47 -16.37 8.63
N GLU A 171 12.32 -17.13 9.71
CA GLU A 171 12.93 -18.47 9.85
C GLU A 171 12.35 -19.53 8.90
N LEU A 172 11.11 -19.36 8.44
CA LEU A 172 10.54 -20.21 7.39
C LEU A 172 11.10 -19.83 6.02
N LEU A 173 11.23 -18.52 5.75
CA LEU A 173 11.74 -18.00 4.50
C LEU A 173 13.22 -18.34 4.30
N LYS A 174 14.04 -18.32 5.36
CA LYS A 174 15.46 -18.74 5.31
C LYS A 174 15.66 -20.18 4.82
N LYS A 175 14.64 -21.05 4.91
CA LYS A 175 14.70 -22.44 4.40
C LYS A 175 14.50 -22.53 2.88
N ASN A 176 14.02 -21.46 2.24
CA ASN A 176 13.78 -21.42 0.81
C ASN A 176 15.06 -21.00 0.07
N ALA A 177 15.68 -21.93 -0.65
CA ALA A 177 16.92 -21.70 -1.39
C ALA A 177 16.81 -20.66 -2.51
N ARG A 178 15.59 -20.26 -2.93
CA ARG A 178 15.38 -19.17 -3.90
C ARG A 178 15.56 -17.78 -3.29
N ILE A 179 15.57 -17.65 -1.96
CA ILE A 179 15.62 -16.36 -1.26
C ILE A 179 17.06 -16.07 -0.83
N PRO A 180 17.70 -15.02 -1.36
CA PRO A 180 19.07 -14.66 -0.98
C PRO A 180 19.20 -14.20 0.48
N GLU A 181 20.39 -14.38 1.07
CA GLU A 181 20.63 -13.99 2.47
C GLU A 181 20.45 -12.48 2.74
N TYR A 182 20.75 -11.63 1.76
CA TYR A 182 20.62 -10.17 1.90
C TYR A 182 19.15 -9.72 2.08
N CYS A 183 18.18 -10.60 1.85
CA CYS A 183 16.77 -10.32 2.13
C CYS A 183 16.50 -10.19 3.64
N PHE A 184 17.43 -10.64 4.49
CA PHE A 184 17.30 -10.76 5.94
C PHE A 184 18.41 -10.05 6.75
N LYS A 185 19.26 -9.22 6.13
CA LYS A 185 20.45 -8.65 6.79
C LYS A 185 20.70 -7.25 6.33
#